data_AF-A0A7X7UXX5-F1
#
_entry.id   AF-A0A7X7UXX5-F1
#
_cell.length_a   1.000
_cell.length_b   1.000
_cell.length_c   1.000
_cell.angle_alpha   90.00
_cell.angle_beta   90.00
_cell.angle_gamma   90.00
#
_symmetry.space_group_name_H-M   'P 1'
#
loop_
_entity.id
_entity.type
_entity.pdbx_description
1 polymer ?
#
loop_
_entity_poly.entity_id
_entity_poly.type
_entity_poly.pdbx_seq_one_letter_code
_entity_poly.pdbx_strand_id
1 'polypeptide(L)'
;MKKNVLFCILLLFGKGVILFAQGELDTPISSSKNSIINEIKKNNFLLNNNLPKSFEIDPLVRKTDTDMLLKMGIIYSAGWGVIHYFKQKSWWANEKVPFHIYWDMDYSLEMDKVGHFYAGTLLAHAFGAGLEASNMEVSDRIWLASGLALLFHTYVEIEDGFAPEWGFSPPDMACNVFGASLPILQYYEPFMNNFRMKLSYYPKYLNQNNPMTNKPQIVIDDYEGQKYWVAAKLYNLLPEPIANYWPKLLGIAFGMGVSNVRWSHGQRDFYLALDIDTEELPLYGEFWQFVKRTLNFIHLPMPGVRLTNGVAFFGLCF
;
A
#
# COMPACT_ATOMS: atom_id res chain seq x y z
N MET A 1 -7.07 -19.53 22.50
CA MET A 1 -7.49 -18.84 21.25
C MET A 1 -6.49 -17.76 20.79
N LYS A 2 -5.17 -18.01 20.84
CA LYS A 2 -4.11 -16.97 20.73
C LYS A 2 -3.43 -16.86 19.34
N LYS A 3 -3.97 -17.45 18.27
CA LYS A 3 -3.29 -17.50 16.95
C LYS A 3 -4.08 -16.98 15.75
N ASN A 4 -5.32 -16.50 15.93
CA ASN A 4 -6.23 -16.38 14.79
C ASN A 4 -6.31 -14.99 14.12
N VAL A 5 -5.82 -13.91 14.74
CA VAL A 5 -6.00 -12.56 14.16
C VAL A 5 -4.93 -12.22 13.12
N LEU A 6 -3.65 -12.57 13.37
CA LEU A 6 -2.59 -12.49 12.35
C LEU A 6 -2.86 -13.47 11.19
N PHE A 7 -3.52 -14.60 11.51
CA PHE A 7 -3.97 -15.58 10.53
C PHE A 7 -5.14 -15.04 9.69
N CYS A 8 -6.00 -14.14 10.19
CA CYS A 8 -7.09 -13.55 9.39
C CYS A 8 -6.58 -12.55 8.34
N ILE A 9 -5.54 -11.76 8.65
CA ILE A 9 -4.89 -10.89 7.65
C ILE A 9 -4.17 -11.76 6.61
N LEU A 10 -3.46 -12.81 7.03
CA LEU A 10 -2.81 -13.76 6.11
C LEU A 10 -3.80 -14.67 5.36
N LEU A 11 -5.00 -14.95 5.87
CA LEU A 11 -6.01 -15.80 5.22
C LEU A 11 -6.83 -15.06 4.18
N LEU A 12 -7.08 -13.76 4.35
CA LEU A 12 -7.67 -12.92 3.31
C LEU A 12 -6.76 -12.87 2.07
N PHE A 13 -5.45 -13.01 2.26
CA PHE A 13 -4.48 -13.17 1.16
C PHE A 13 -4.14 -14.63 0.81
N GLY A 14 -4.33 -15.59 1.71
CA GLY A 14 -3.76 -16.94 1.56
C GLY A 14 -4.70 -17.98 0.92
N LYS A 15 -6.03 -17.83 1.02
CA LYS A 15 -6.97 -18.85 0.52
C LYS A 15 -7.55 -18.62 -0.87
N GLY A 16 -7.37 -17.43 -1.45
CA GLY A 16 -7.66 -17.19 -2.87
C GLY A 16 -6.55 -17.62 -3.83
N VAL A 17 -5.42 -18.13 -3.31
CA VAL A 17 -4.13 -18.24 -4.03
C VAL A 17 -3.85 -19.63 -4.62
N ILE A 18 -4.80 -20.58 -4.52
CA ILE A 18 -4.66 -21.89 -5.16
C ILE A 18 -5.69 -22.02 -6.26
N LEU A 19 -5.40 -21.41 -7.42
CA LEU A 19 -5.77 -21.85 -8.77
C LEU A 19 -5.10 -20.87 -9.74
N PHE A 20 -4.50 -21.41 -10.80
CA PHE A 20 -3.66 -20.72 -11.81
C PHE A 20 -2.17 -20.62 -11.48
N ALA A 21 -1.52 -21.78 -11.48
CA ALA A 21 -0.15 -21.90 -11.98
C ALA A 21 -0.20 -22.73 -13.27
N GLN A 22 0.02 -22.09 -14.42
CA GLN A 22 0.53 -22.75 -15.64
C GLN A 22 0.98 -21.68 -16.65
N GLY A 23 2.25 -21.77 -17.08
CA GLY A 23 2.83 -20.96 -18.15
C GLY A 23 4.33 -20.70 -18.03
N GLU A 24 5.16 -21.72 -18.30
CA GLU A 24 6.54 -21.63 -18.81
C GLU A 24 6.60 -20.77 -20.11
N LEU A 25 7.66 -20.11 -20.60
CA LEU A 25 9.12 -20.08 -20.41
C LEU A 25 9.69 -18.80 -21.13
N ASP A 26 10.86 -18.34 -20.65
CA ASP A 26 11.95 -17.50 -21.18
C ASP A 26 11.93 -16.81 -22.57
N THR A 27 12.27 -15.50 -22.59
CA THR A 27 13.48 -14.89 -23.23
C THR A 27 13.43 -13.34 -23.22
N PRO A 28 14.56 -12.61 -23.13
CA PRO A 28 14.57 -11.15 -23.08
C PRO A 28 14.49 -10.55 -24.50
N ILE A 29 13.29 -10.11 -24.89
CA ILE A 29 13.05 -9.44 -26.17
C ILE A 29 13.24 -7.92 -25.99
N SER A 30 14.47 -7.42 -26.12
CA SER A 30 14.69 -5.97 -26.29
C SER A 30 15.47 -5.59 -27.55
N SER A 31 16.09 -6.54 -28.25
CA SER A 31 16.88 -6.27 -29.46
C SER A 31 16.23 -6.68 -30.79
N SER A 32 15.13 -7.45 -30.81
CA SER A 32 14.53 -7.97 -32.06
C SER A 32 13.41 -7.11 -32.66
N LYS A 33 12.92 -6.08 -31.94
CA LYS A 33 11.75 -5.30 -32.39
C LYS A 33 12.01 -4.59 -33.73
N ASN A 34 13.23 -4.07 -33.93
CA ASN A 34 13.60 -3.37 -35.16
C ASN A 34 13.94 -4.32 -36.31
N SER A 35 14.47 -5.52 -36.05
CA SER A 35 14.78 -6.47 -37.13
C SER A 35 13.52 -7.07 -37.73
N ILE A 36 12.55 -7.44 -36.88
CA ILE A 36 11.27 -8.02 -37.29
C ILE A 36 10.44 -7.00 -38.09
N ILE A 37 10.38 -5.74 -37.62
CA ILE A 37 9.67 -4.66 -38.34
C ILE A 37 10.29 -4.41 -39.73
N ASN A 38 11.62 -4.45 -39.84
CA ASN A 38 12.30 -4.23 -41.12
C ASN A 38 12.13 -5.40 -42.09
N GLU A 39 12.08 -6.63 -41.59
CA GLU A 39 11.85 -7.83 -42.41
C GLU A 39 10.41 -7.89 -42.95
N ILE A 40 9.43 -7.50 -42.13
CA ILE A 40 8.01 -7.37 -42.53
C ILE A 40 7.84 -6.27 -43.59
N LYS A 41 8.51 -5.12 -43.44
CA LYS A 41 8.48 -4.03 -44.43
C LYS A 41 9.09 -4.42 -45.76
N LYS A 42 10.19 -5.20 -45.74
CA LYS A 42 10.89 -5.63 -46.96
C LYS A 42 10.07 -6.61 -47.80
N ASN A 43 9.25 -7.43 -47.16
CA ASN A 43 8.37 -8.40 -47.83
C ASN A 43 7.00 -7.83 -48.27
N ASN A 44 6.58 -6.68 -47.74
CA ASN A 44 5.30 -6.05 -48.08
C ASN A 44 5.32 -5.17 -49.34
N PHE A 45 6.45 -5.01 -50.04
CA PHE A 45 6.53 -4.17 -51.24
C PHE A 45 5.87 -4.81 -52.50
N LEU A 46 5.35 -6.04 -52.41
CA LEU A 46 4.76 -6.77 -53.55
C LEU A 46 3.27 -7.12 -53.40
N LEU A 47 2.57 -6.61 -52.37
CA LEU A 47 1.13 -6.87 -52.17
C LEU A 47 0.29 -5.61 -52.29
N ASN A 48 -0.12 -5.35 -53.53
CA ASN A 48 -1.46 -4.96 -53.98
C ASN A 48 -2.32 -4.03 -53.09
N ASN A 49 -2.68 -2.88 -53.68
CA ASN A 49 -3.41 -1.73 -53.12
C ASN A 49 -4.90 -1.96 -52.75
N ASN A 50 -5.29 -3.11 -52.19
CA ASN A 50 -6.68 -3.33 -51.72
C ASN A 50 -6.75 -4.23 -50.48
N LEU A 51 -5.86 -4.00 -49.50
CA LEU A 51 -6.05 -4.58 -48.18
C LEU A 51 -7.04 -3.70 -47.41
N PRO A 52 -8.16 -4.24 -46.87
CA PRO A 52 -8.93 -3.52 -45.86
C PRO A 52 -7.95 -3.11 -44.77
N LYS A 53 -8.04 -1.87 -44.24
CA LYS A 53 -7.19 -1.36 -43.15
C LYS A 53 -6.94 -2.52 -42.19
N SER A 54 -5.73 -3.07 -42.23
CA SER A 54 -5.35 -4.17 -41.35
C SER A 54 -5.69 -3.67 -39.96
N PHE A 55 -6.56 -4.38 -39.25
CA PHE A 55 -6.74 -4.14 -37.82
C PHE A 55 -5.32 -4.18 -37.25
N GLU A 56 -4.79 -3.03 -36.83
CA GLU A 56 -3.60 -2.96 -36.01
C GLU A 56 -3.97 -3.64 -34.69
N ILE A 57 -3.89 -4.97 -34.69
CA ILE A 57 -3.89 -5.74 -33.47
C ILE A 57 -2.51 -5.47 -32.89
N ASP A 58 -2.42 -4.51 -31.98
CA ASP A 58 -1.24 -4.40 -31.13
C ASP A 58 -1.27 -5.60 -30.19
N PRO A 59 -0.39 -6.62 -30.38
CA PRO A 59 -0.39 -7.82 -29.56
C PRO A 59 0.00 -7.52 -28.09
N LEU A 60 0.43 -6.29 -27.79
CA LEU A 60 0.78 -5.85 -26.44
C LEU A 60 -0.40 -5.18 -25.72
N VAL A 61 -1.45 -4.77 -26.44
CA VAL A 61 -2.67 -4.22 -25.83
C VAL A 61 -3.56 -5.36 -25.37
N ARG A 62 -3.53 -5.64 -24.07
CA ARG A 62 -4.48 -6.54 -23.44
C ARG A 62 -5.78 -5.79 -23.20
N LYS A 63 -6.90 -6.37 -23.64
CA LYS A 63 -8.22 -5.85 -23.27
C LYS A 63 -8.49 -6.17 -21.81
N THR A 64 -9.24 -5.29 -21.14
CA THR A 64 -9.72 -5.52 -19.79
C THR A 64 -10.50 -6.84 -19.71
N ASP A 65 -10.08 -7.72 -18.82
CA ASP A 65 -10.76 -8.96 -18.46
C ASP A 65 -11.93 -8.62 -17.53
N THR A 66 -13.13 -8.58 -18.10
CA THR A 66 -14.36 -8.24 -17.37
C THR A 66 -14.75 -9.27 -16.32
N ASP A 67 -14.42 -10.54 -16.54
CA ASP A 67 -14.73 -11.61 -15.59
C ASP A 67 -13.82 -11.50 -14.36
N MET A 68 -12.54 -11.22 -14.58
CA MET A 68 -11.62 -10.93 -13.49
C MET A 68 -12.01 -9.65 -12.75
N LEU A 69 -12.37 -8.59 -13.48
CA LEU A 69 -12.83 -7.34 -12.87
C LEU A 69 -14.06 -7.56 -11.96
N LEU A 70 -15.04 -8.33 -12.42
CA LEU A 70 -16.22 -8.68 -11.63
C LEU A 70 -15.85 -9.48 -10.37
N LYS A 71 -14.95 -10.47 -10.49
CA LYS A 71 -14.45 -11.24 -9.34
C LYS A 71 -13.76 -10.34 -8.32
N MET A 72 -12.92 -9.41 -8.76
CA MET A 72 -12.26 -8.44 -7.88
C MET A 72 -13.29 -7.52 -7.20
N GLY A 73 -14.30 -7.04 -7.93
CA GLY A 73 -15.41 -6.27 -7.36
C GLY A 73 -16.15 -7.01 -6.24
N ILE A 74 -16.43 -8.31 -6.42
CA ILE A 74 -17.03 -9.16 -5.38
C ILE A 74 -16.10 -9.30 -4.16
N ILE A 75 -14.81 -9.58 -4.39
CA ILE A 75 -13.81 -9.73 -3.32
C ILE A 75 -13.71 -8.44 -2.50
N TYR A 76 -13.63 -7.29 -3.17
CA TYR A 76 -13.55 -6.00 -2.51
C TYR A 76 -14.82 -5.66 -1.73
N SER A 77 -15.99 -5.95 -2.29
CA SER A 77 -17.27 -5.74 -1.60
C SER A 77 -17.39 -6.61 -0.35
N ALA A 78 -16.98 -7.88 -0.44
CA ALA A 78 -16.93 -8.78 0.70
C ALA A 78 -15.92 -8.30 1.76
N GLY A 79 -14.73 -7.87 1.35
CA GLY A 79 -13.70 -7.31 2.23
C GLY A 79 -14.19 -6.07 2.97
N TRP A 80 -14.86 -5.15 2.26
CA TRP A 80 -15.50 -3.99 2.85
C TRP A 80 -16.53 -4.40 3.90
N GLY A 81 -17.43 -5.34 3.58
CA GLY A 81 -18.43 -5.85 4.53
C GLY A 81 -17.80 -6.45 5.79
N VAL A 82 -16.68 -7.16 5.66
CA VAL A 82 -15.91 -7.69 6.80
C VAL A 82 -15.34 -6.55 7.65
N ILE A 83 -14.71 -5.54 7.04
CA ILE A 83 -14.17 -4.40 7.78
C ILE A 83 -15.29 -3.63 8.49
N HIS A 84 -16.41 -3.37 7.80
CA HIS A 84 -17.60 -2.75 8.37
C HIS A 84 -18.07 -3.51 9.62
N TYR A 85 -18.19 -4.84 9.53
CA TYR A 85 -18.59 -5.67 10.66
C TYR A 85 -17.65 -5.51 11.86
N PHE A 86 -16.33 -5.50 11.64
CA PHE A 86 -15.36 -5.30 12.72
C PHE A 86 -15.41 -3.89 13.31
N LYS A 87 -15.52 -2.85 12.48
CA LYS A 87 -15.66 -1.45 12.92
C LYS A 87 -16.95 -1.25 13.72
N GLN A 88 -18.06 -1.85 13.27
CA GLN A 88 -19.33 -1.85 13.99
C GLN A 88 -19.24 -2.51 15.37
N LYS A 89 -18.39 -3.53 15.54
CA LYS A 89 -18.17 -4.17 16.84
C LYS A 89 -17.18 -3.45 17.75
N SER A 90 -16.47 -2.44 17.25
CA SER A 90 -15.46 -1.68 17.98
C SER A 90 -15.78 -0.19 18.03
N TRP A 91 -15.45 0.58 16.98
CA TRP A 91 -15.63 2.04 16.91
C TRP A 91 -17.09 2.48 16.86
N TRP A 92 -17.96 1.74 16.18
CA TRP A 92 -19.38 2.10 16.00
C TRP A 92 -20.32 1.20 16.81
N ALA A 93 -19.82 0.64 17.92
CA ALA A 93 -20.58 -0.29 18.75
C ALA A 93 -21.63 0.41 19.63
N ASN A 94 -21.44 1.70 19.88
CA ASN A 94 -22.29 2.52 20.73
C ASN A 94 -23.47 3.11 19.93
N GLU A 95 -24.45 3.68 20.65
CA GLU A 95 -25.60 4.31 20.01
C GLU A 95 -25.16 5.47 19.12
N LYS A 96 -25.68 5.56 17.89
CA LYS A 96 -25.31 6.63 16.97
C LYS A 96 -25.81 7.99 17.49
N VAL A 97 -24.98 9.01 17.37
CA VAL A 97 -25.33 10.42 17.63
C VAL A 97 -25.61 11.17 16.32
N PRO A 98 -26.25 12.36 16.34
CA PRO A 98 -26.32 13.20 15.15
C PRO A 98 -24.94 13.47 14.56
N PHE A 99 -24.87 13.59 13.23
CA PHE A 99 -23.62 13.82 12.52
C PHE A 99 -22.90 15.04 13.08
N HIS A 100 -21.61 14.90 13.38
CA HIS A 100 -20.79 16.01 13.84
C HIS A 100 -19.36 15.90 13.31
N ILE A 101 -18.73 17.07 13.21
CA ILE A 101 -17.35 17.23 12.78
C ILE A 101 -16.50 17.37 14.05
N TYR A 102 -15.38 16.67 14.08
CA TYR A 102 -14.45 16.69 15.20
C TYR A 102 -13.05 17.04 14.69
N TRP A 103 -12.47 18.13 15.20
CA TRP A 103 -11.13 18.56 14.82
C TRP A 103 -10.10 18.00 15.80
N ASP A 104 -9.32 17.02 15.36
CA ASP A 104 -8.47 16.20 16.23
C ASP A 104 -7.04 16.04 15.71
N MET A 105 -6.48 17.11 15.15
CA MET A 105 -5.13 17.11 14.56
C MET A 105 -4.07 16.45 15.45
N ASP A 106 -4.07 16.77 16.75
CA ASP A 106 -3.05 16.31 17.71
C ASP A 106 -3.38 14.93 18.31
N TYR A 107 -4.46 14.28 17.88
CA TYR A 107 -4.88 12.98 18.40
C TYR A 107 -3.79 11.93 18.18
N SER A 108 -3.47 11.21 19.26
CA SER A 108 -2.39 10.23 19.33
C SER A 108 -1.03 10.74 18.81
N LEU A 109 -0.73 12.04 19.02
CA LEU A 109 0.47 12.70 18.51
C LEU A 109 0.64 12.50 17.00
N GLU A 110 -0.43 12.77 16.25
CA GLU A 110 -0.55 12.66 14.79
C GLU A 110 -0.29 11.26 14.21
N MET A 111 0.00 10.26 15.05
CA MET A 111 0.23 8.88 14.61
C MET A 111 -0.98 8.33 13.85
N ASP A 112 -2.16 8.73 14.29
CA ASP A 112 -3.42 8.47 13.62
C ASP A 112 -3.43 9.04 12.19
N LYS A 113 -3.05 10.31 12.02
CA LYS A 113 -3.01 11.00 10.73
C LYS A 113 -2.00 10.37 9.76
N VAL A 114 -0.84 9.96 10.29
CA VAL A 114 0.16 9.18 9.53
C VAL A 114 -0.40 7.81 9.12
N GLY A 115 -1.15 7.17 10.02
CA GLY A 115 -1.88 5.94 9.75
C GLY A 115 -2.90 6.08 8.63
N HIS A 116 -3.68 7.17 8.61
CA HIS A 116 -4.63 7.50 7.54
C HIS A 116 -3.94 7.66 6.17
N PHE A 117 -2.83 8.39 6.12
CA PHE A 117 -2.01 8.52 4.91
C PHE A 117 -1.47 7.15 4.42
N TYR A 118 -0.88 6.37 5.32
CA TYR A 118 -0.35 5.05 4.99
C TYR A 118 -1.45 4.10 4.50
N ALA A 119 -2.59 4.06 5.22
CA ALA A 119 -3.72 3.21 4.87
C ALA A 119 -4.31 3.60 3.51
N GLY A 120 -4.39 4.89 3.19
CA GLY A 120 -4.83 5.35 1.87
C GLY A 120 -3.93 4.83 0.75
N THR A 121 -2.62 4.90 0.96
CA THR A 121 -1.63 4.38 -0.02
C THR A 121 -1.74 2.85 -0.16
N LEU A 122 -1.87 2.13 0.96
CA LEU A 122 -1.97 0.67 0.98
C LEU A 122 -3.27 0.17 0.34
N LEU A 123 -4.39 0.85 0.58
CA LEU A 123 -5.68 0.54 -0.05
C LEU A 123 -5.62 0.76 -1.56
N ALA A 124 -5.00 1.87 -2.00
CA ALA A 124 -4.81 2.13 -3.42
C ALA A 124 -3.94 1.04 -4.08
N HIS A 125 -2.90 0.54 -3.40
CA HIS A 125 -2.15 -0.63 -3.87
C HIS A 125 -3.02 -1.89 -3.94
N ALA A 126 -3.83 -2.17 -2.91
CA ALA A 126 -4.69 -3.35 -2.86
C ALA A 126 -5.77 -3.35 -3.97
N PHE A 127 -6.40 -2.21 -4.23
CA PHE A 127 -7.33 -2.03 -5.35
C PHE A 127 -6.59 -2.10 -6.69
N GLY A 128 -5.44 -1.43 -6.79
CA GLY A 128 -4.61 -1.42 -8.00
C GLY A 128 -4.16 -2.81 -8.41
N ALA A 129 -3.81 -3.68 -7.47
CA ALA A 129 -3.38 -5.05 -7.74
C ALA A 129 -4.49 -5.91 -8.39
N GLY A 130 -5.75 -5.78 -7.96
CA GLY A 130 -6.84 -6.53 -8.59
C GLY A 130 -7.23 -5.96 -9.96
N LEU A 131 -7.16 -4.63 -10.11
CA LEU A 131 -7.35 -3.98 -11.42
C LEU A 131 -6.23 -4.37 -12.39
N GLU A 132 -4.97 -4.46 -11.93
CA GLU A 132 -3.85 -5.02 -12.69
C GLU A 132 -4.13 -6.46 -13.12
N ALA A 133 -4.65 -7.31 -12.23
CA ALA A 133 -5.04 -8.68 -12.55
C ALA A 133 -6.14 -8.76 -13.62
N SER A 134 -7.00 -7.74 -13.73
CA SER A 134 -7.99 -7.63 -14.80
C SER A 134 -7.44 -7.06 -16.12
N ASN A 135 -6.12 -6.91 -16.28
CA ASN A 135 -5.49 -6.29 -17.45
C ASN A 135 -6.00 -4.86 -17.76
N MET A 136 -6.45 -4.13 -16.73
CA MET A 136 -6.85 -2.73 -16.90
C MET A 136 -5.63 -1.88 -17.25
N GLU A 137 -5.83 -0.89 -18.13
CA GLU A 137 -4.77 0.04 -18.51
C GLU A 137 -4.19 0.74 -17.27
N VAL A 138 -2.87 0.98 -17.27
CA VAL A 138 -2.15 1.52 -16.12
C VAL A 138 -2.73 2.86 -15.65
N SER A 139 -3.08 3.75 -16.59
CA SER A 139 -3.61 5.09 -16.27
C SER A 139 -4.97 5.00 -15.56
N ASP A 140 -5.93 4.28 -16.16
CA ASP A 140 -7.25 4.01 -15.58
C ASP A 140 -7.15 3.32 -14.21
N ARG A 141 -6.28 2.30 -14.12
CA ARG A 141 -6.04 1.56 -12.89
C ARG A 141 -5.61 2.46 -11.74
N ILE A 142 -4.67 3.38 -11.98
CA ILE A 142 -4.14 4.26 -10.93
C ILE A 142 -5.22 5.21 -10.42
N TRP A 143 -5.98 5.83 -11.32
CA TRP A 143 -7.07 6.72 -10.95
C TRP A 143 -8.20 5.99 -10.24
N LEU A 144 -8.62 4.83 -10.77
CA LEU A 144 -9.71 4.06 -10.18
C LEU A 144 -9.31 3.49 -8.81
N ALA A 145 -8.10 2.95 -8.66
CA ALA A 145 -7.62 2.44 -7.38
C ALA A 145 -7.51 3.52 -6.30
N SER A 146 -7.00 4.70 -6.68
CA SER A 146 -6.89 5.87 -5.80
C SER A 146 -8.28 6.38 -5.40
N GLY A 147 -9.20 6.45 -6.35
CA GLY A 147 -10.60 6.84 -6.11
C GLY A 147 -11.33 5.86 -5.18
N LEU A 148 -11.14 4.55 -5.38
CA LEU A 148 -11.70 3.52 -4.50
C LEU A 148 -11.14 3.57 -3.09
N ALA A 149 -9.83 3.82 -2.93
CA ALA A 149 -9.21 4.01 -1.63
C ALA A 149 -9.77 5.23 -0.89
N LEU A 150 -9.90 6.37 -1.58
CA LEU A 150 -10.50 7.57 -1.01
C LEU A 150 -11.99 7.40 -0.70
N LEU A 151 -12.74 6.71 -1.56
CA LEU A 151 -14.15 6.40 -1.31
C LEU A 151 -14.33 5.57 -0.04
N PHE A 152 -13.51 4.54 0.14
CA PHE A 152 -13.53 3.70 1.34
C PHE A 152 -13.22 4.51 2.61
N HIS A 153 -12.19 5.35 2.56
CA HIS A 153 -11.85 6.22 3.69
C HIS A 153 -12.93 7.25 3.98
N THR A 154 -13.48 7.89 2.95
CA THR A 154 -14.61 8.83 3.10
C THR A 154 -15.80 8.17 3.77
N TYR A 155 -16.08 6.92 3.41
CA TYR A 155 -17.11 6.13 4.06
C TYR A 155 -16.83 5.93 5.56
N VAL A 156 -15.58 5.60 5.94
CA VAL A 156 -15.18 5.46 7.34
C VAL A 156 -15.35 6.77 8.10
N GLU A 157 -14.87 7.90 7.57
CA GLU A 157 -15.02 9.22 8.21
C GLU A 157 -16.49 9.62 8.40
N ILE A 158 -17.35 9.29 7.43
CA ILE A 158 -18.79 9.56 7.54
C ILE A 158 -19.41 8.75 8.68
N GLU A 159 -19.06 7.46 8.80
CA GLU A 159 -19.54 6.62 9.90
C GLU A 159 -19.00 7.09 11.26
N ASP A 160 -17.73 7.51 11.31
CA ASP A 160 -17.14 8.11 12.51
C ASP A 160 -17.87 9.40 12.92
N GLY A 161 -18.38 10.18 11.96
CA GLY A 161 -19.26 11.34 12.21
C GLY A 161 -20.55 11.05 12.97
N PHE A 162 -21.00 9.79 13.01
CA PHE A 162 -22.16 9.35 13.79
C PHE A 162 -21.78 8.60 15.09
N ALA A 163 -20.50 8.41 15.39
CA ALA A 163 -20.06 7.71 16.60
C ALA A 163 -20.03 8.67 17.81
N PRO A 164 -20.32 8.25 19.05
CA PRO A 164 -20.29 9.16 20.20
C PRO A 164 -18.89 9.63 20.61
N GLU A 165 -17.90 8.75 20.51
CA GLU A 165 -16.52 8.99 20.96
C GLU A 165 -15.61 9.56 19.86
N TRP A 166 -16.07 9.54 18.62
CA TRP A 166 -15.34 9.97 17.43
C TRP A 166 -16.21 10.94 16.63
N GLY A 167 -15.66 11.53 15.57
CA GLY A 167 -16.43 12.37 14.65
C GLY A 167 -15.79 12.35 13.28
N PHE A 168 -16.46 12.97 12.30
CA PHE A 168 -15.84 13.18 10.99
C PHE A 168 -14.64 14.11 11.18
N SER A 169 -13.43 13.64 10.86
CA SER A 169 -12.22 14.42 11.06
C SER A 169 -11.73 15.04 9.76
N PRO A 170 -11.72 16.39 9.64
CA PRO A 170 -11.12 17.03 8.49
C PRO A 170 -9.60 16.76 8.36
N PRO A 171 -8.80 16.73 9.45
CA PRO A 171 -7.42 16.26 9.39
C PRO A 171 -7.27 14.82 8.85
N ASP A 172 -8.09 13.86 9.29
CA ASP A 172 -8.04 12.50 8.77
C ASP A 172 -8.41 12.44 7.30
N MET A 173 -9.49 13.12 6.92
CA MET A 173 -9.89 13.25 5.52
C MET A 173 -8.76 13.82 4.65
N ALA A 174 -8.04 14.85 5.13
CA ALA A 174 -6.91 15.40 4.39
C ALA A 174 -5.79 14.36 4.20
N CYS A 175 -5.43 13.62 5.26
CA CYS A 175 -4.44 12.56 5.17
C CYS A 175 -4.90 11.39 4.29
N ASN A 176 -6.19 11.05 4.32
CA ASN A 176 -6.81 10.06 3.43
C ASN A 176 -6.68 10.48 1.96
N VAL A 177 -6.96 11.74 1.64
CA VAL A 177 -6.79 12.30 0.28
C VAL A 177 -5.34 12.22 -0.17
N PHE A 178 -4.39 12.67 0.66
CA PHE A 178 -2.99 12.66 0.29
C PHE A 178 -2.43 11.24 0.13
N GLY A 179 -2.79 10.32 1.04
CA GLY A 179 -2.39 8.93 0.97
C GLY A 179 -2.94 8.22 -0.28
N ALA A 180 -4.24 8.38 -0.56
CA ALA A 180 -4.87 7.82 -1.75
C ALA A 180 -4.31 8.43 -3.05
N SER A 181 -3.84 9.68 -3.02
CA SER A 181 -3.28 10.38 -4.19
C SER A 181 -1.80 10.07 -4.44
N LEU A 182 -1.08 9.45 -3.49
CA LEU A 182 0.34 9.16 -3.64
C LEU A 182 0.67 8.32 -4.88
N PRO A 183 -0.08 7.26 -5.25
CA PRO A 183 0.17 6.51 -6.48
C PRO A 183 0.00 7.34 -7.77
N ILE A 184 -0.97 8.27 -7.77
CA ILE A 184 -1.14 9.22 -8.89
C ILE A 184 0.10 10.11 -9.01
N LEU A 185 0.56 10.66 -7.88
CA LEU A 185 1.77 11.47 -7.85
C LEU A 185 3.00 10.69 -8.32
N GLN A 186 3.16 9.44 -7.87
CA GLN A 186 4.26 8.56 -8.29
C GLN A 186 4.22 8.18 -9.77
N TYR A 187 3.03 8.18 -10.38
CA TYR A 187 2.87 7.92 -11.81
C TYR A 187 3.29 9.10 -12.66
N TYR A 188 2.86 10.31 -12.31
CA TYR A 188 3.19 11.52 -13.08
C TYR A 188 4.57 12.09 -12.74
N GLU A 189 5.07 11.86 -11.53
CA GLU A 189 6.39 12.30 -11.06
C GLU A 189 7.27 11.12 -10.66
N PRO A 190 8.05 10.54 -11.61
CA PRO A 190 8.84 9.34 -11.37
C PRO A 190 9.82 9.45 -10.21
N PHE A 191 10.30 10.66 -9.90
CA PHE A 191 11.18 10.92 -8.76
C PHE A 191 10.55 10.46 -7.43
N MET A 192 9.23 10.55 -7.29
CA MET A 192 8.52 10.13 -6.09
C MET A 192 8.51 8.61 -5.87
N ASN A 193 8.88 7.81 -6.89
CA ASN A 193 9.08 6.36 -6.73
C ASN A 193 10.32 5.99 -5.91
N ASN A 194 11.19 6.97 -5.63
CA ASN A 194 12.33 6.78 -4.74
C ASN A 194 11.94 6.75 -3.27
N PHE A 195 10.69 7.11 -2.93
CA PHE A 195 10.19 7.15 -1.56
C PHE A 195 9.01 6.18 -1.38
N ARG A 196 9.05 5.40 -0.31
CA ARG A 196 8.01 4.42 0.03
C ARG A 196 7.57 4.58 1.48
N MET A 197 6.25 4.61 1.68
CA MET A 197 5.69 4.49 3.01
C MET A 197 5.73 3.05 3.46
N LYS A 198 6.22 2.80 4.67
CA LYS A 198 6.25 1.46 5.26
C LYS A 198 5.75 1.47 6.70
N LEU A 199 5.28 0.33 7.17
CA LEU A 199 4.86 0.10 8.54
C LEU A 199 5.69 -1.02 9.15
N SER A 200 6.15 -0.80 10.38
CA SER A 200 6.53 -1.86 11.29
C SER A 200 5.53 -1.95 12.43
N TYR A 201 5.27 -3.16 12.88
CA TYR A 201 4.36 -3.39 13.99
C TYR A 201 4.92 -4.41 14.97
N TYR A 202 5.05 -3.98 16.22
CA TYR A 202 5.37 -4.82 17.35
C TYR A 202 4.34 -4.57 18.46
N PRO A 203 3.40 -5.51 18.71
CA PRO A 203 2.28 -5.28 19.62
C PRO A 203 2.71 -4.79 21.00
N LYS A 204 2.07 -3.73 21.50
CA LYS A 204 2.24 -3.23 22.87
C LYS A 204 0.99 -3.42 23.70
N TYR A 205 -0.17 -3.07 23.17
CA TYR A 205 -1.46 -3.14 23.85
C TYR A 205 -2.52 -3.97 23.11
N LEU A 206 -2.16 -4.67 22.04
CA LEU A 206 -3.07 -5.55 21.30
C LEU A 206 -3.89 -6.49 22.22
N ASN A 207 -5.21 -6.49 22.02
CA ASN A 207 -6.22 -7.20 22.83
C ASN A 207 -6.38 -6.72 24.29
N GLN A 208 -5.66 -5.70 24.72
CA GLN A 208 -5.96 -5.01 25.98
C GLN A 208 -7.13 -4.05 25.75
N ASN A 209 -7.85 -3.72 26.82
CA ASN A 209 -8.99 -2.80 26.71
C ASN A 209 -8.50 -1.37 26.47
N ASN A 210 -9.03 -0.75 25.41
CA ASN A 210 -8.87 0.66 25.13
C ASN A 210 -9.47 1.46 26.31
N PRO A 211 -8.72 2.42 26.90
CA PRO A 211 -9.23 3.22 28.02
C PRO A 211 -10.49 4.03 27.71
N MET A 212 -10.69 4.45 26.45
CA MET A 212 -11.83 5.27 26.04
C MET A 212 -13.07 4.44 25.76
N THR A 213 -12.93 3.35 24.99
CA THR A 213 -14.09 2.54 24.54
C THR A 213 -14.34 1.29 25.38
N ASN A 214 -13.38 0.92 26.24
CA ASN A 214 -13.35 -0.34 27.00
C ASN A 214 -13.52 -1.61 26.12
N LYS A 215 -13.16 -1.51 24.83
CA LYS A 215 -13.13 -2.65 23.88
C LYS A 215 -11.69 -3.13 23.66
N PRO A 216 -11.49 -4.41 23.29
CA PRO A 216 -10.15 -4.89 22.94
C PRO A 216 -9.56 -4.09 21.77
N GLN A 217 -8.37 -3.53 21.97
CA GLN A 217 -7.63 -2.82 20.92
C GLN A 217 -7.24 -3.78 19.80
N ILE A 218 -7.43 -3.34 18.55
CA ILE A 218 -6.90 -4.02 17.37
C ILE A 218 -5.57 -3.39 16.94
N VAL A 219 -4.94 -3.93 15.89
CA VAL A 219 -3.66 -3.43 15.38
C VAL A 219 -3.71 -1.93 15.09
N ILE A 220 -4.82 -1.43 14.54
CA ILE A 220 -5.01 -0.02 14.17
C ILE A 220 -5.05 0.89 15.41
N ASP A 221 -5.56 0.42 16.55
CA ASP A 221 -5.62 1.17 17.82
C ASP A 221 -4.30 1.17 18.59
N ASP A 222 -3.40 0.23 18.31
CA ASP A 222 -2.17 0.02 19.07
C ASP A 222 -1.04 0.90 18.53
N TYR A 223 -1.25 2.23 18.56
CA TYR A 223 -0.32 3.23 18.02
C TYR A 223 1.09 3.10 18.59
N GLU A 224 1.22 2.77 19.88
CA GLU A 224 2.54 2.58 20.51
C GLU A 224 3.25 1.29 20.07
N GLY A 225 2.54 0.39 19.40
CA GLY A 225 3.13 -0.77 18.72
C GLY A 225 3.48 -0.49 17.26
N GLN A 226 3.07 0.64 16.70
CA GLN A 226 3.29 0.99 15.29
C GLN A 226 4.51 1.92 15.14
N LYS A 227 5.25 1.73 14.04
CA LYS A 227 6.19 2.72 13.51
C LYS A 227 5.97 2.88 12.02
N TYR A 228 5.73 4.10 11.58
CA TYR A 228 5.64 4.43 10.17
C TYR A 228 6.96 4.98 9.66
N TRP A 229 7.29 4.62 8.44
CA TRP A 229 8.58 4.90 7.83
C TRP A 229 8.40 5.52 6.47
N VAL A 230 9.27 6.47 6.14
CA VAL A 230 9.55 6.89 4.77
C VAL A 230 10.90 6.30 4.40
N ALA A 231 10.89 5.27 3.55
CA ALA A 231 12.08 4.62 3.03
C ALA A 231 12.52 5.26 1.70
N ALA A 232 13.81 5.53 1.56
CA ALA A 232 14.43 6.14 0.40
C ALA A 232 15.35 5.15 -0.32
N LYS A 233 15.15 5.00 -1.63
CA LYS A 233 15.98 4.16 -2.53
C LYS A 233 17.31 4.85 -2.83
N LEU A 234 18.30 4.64 -1.95
CA LEU A 234 19.58 5.33 -2.03
C LEU A 234 20.30 5.15 -3.36
N TYR A 235 20.22 3.97 -3.98
CA TYR A 235 20.84 3.72 -5.29
C TYR A 235 20.41 4.76 -6.35
N ASN A 236 19.15 5.20 -6.34
CA ASN A 236 18.63 6.18 -7.31
C ASN A 236 18.92 7.63 -6.92
N LEU A 237 19.23 7.88 -5.64
CA LEU A 237 19.41 9.22 -5.08
C LEU A 237 20.88 9.62 -4.96
N LEU A 238 21.78 8.65 -4.87
CA LEU A 238 23.22 8.87 -4.75
C LEU A 238 23.85 9.27 -6.10
N PRO A 239 24.92 10.07 -6.11
CA PRO A 239 25.70 10.35 -7.31
C PRO A 239 26.26 9.06 -7.92
N GLU A 240 26.37 9.02 -9.26
CA GLU A 240 26.81 7.85 -10.03
C GLU A 240 28.08 7.16 -9.49
N PRO A 241 29.15 7.88 -9.07
CA PRO A 241 30.35 7.24 -8.54
C PRO A 241 30.12 6.43 -7.27
N ILE A 242 29.11 6.77 -6.47
CA ILE A 242 28.76 6.09 -5.22
C ILE A 242 27.68 5.04 -5.48
N ALA A 243 26.65 5.40 -6.27
CA ALA A 243 25.53 4.53 -6.59
C ALA A 243 25.99 3.20 -7.22
N ASN A 244 27.01 3.22 -8.09
CA ASN A 244 27.54 2.02 -8.75
C ASN A 244 28.08 0.94 -7.80
N TYR A 245 28.43 1.30 -6.55
CA TYR A 245 28.87 0.37 -5.52
C TYR A 245 27.81 0.13 -4.44
N TRP A 246 26.68 0.83 -4.51
CA TRP A 246 25.60 0.72 -3.54
C TRP A 246 24.64 -0.41 -3.92
N PRO A 247 24.31 -1.35 -3.01
CA PRO A 247 23.33 -2.39 -3.31
C PRO A 247 21.95 -1.80 -3.58
N LYS A 248 21.33 -2.09 -4.73
CA LYS A 248 19.97 -1.64 -5.07
C LYS A 248 18.93 -2.01 -4.02
N LEU A 249 19.09 -3.20 -3.43
CA LEU A 249 18.25 -3.73 -2.36
C LEU A 249 18.30 -2.90 -1.07
N LEU A 250 19.35 -2.12 -0.84
CA LEU A 250 19.59 -1.42 0.43
C LEU A 250 19.16 0.05 0.35
N GLY A 251 18.23 0.44 1.22
CA GLY A 251 17.77 1.82 1.40
C GLY A 251 18.08 2.35 2.79
N ILE A 252 17.58 3.56 3.04
CA ILE A 252 17.52 4.18 4.37
C ILE A 252 16.09 4.60 4.66
N ALA A 253 15.63 4.46 5.89
CA ALA A 253 14.29 4.82 6.31
C ALA A 253 14.31 5.79 7.48
N PHE A 254 13.52 6.85 7.38
CA PHE A 254 13.22 7.75 8.48
C PHE A 254 11.86 7.36 9.07
N GLY A 255 11.82 7.11 10.38
CA GLY A 255 10.66 6.55 11.05
C GLY A 255 10.12 7.44 12.16
N MET A 256 8.82 7.31 12.41
CA MET A 256 8.13 7.89 13.55
C MET A 256 7.37 6.80 14.31
N GLY A 257 7.54 6.79 15.62
CA GLY A 257 6.75 6.00 16.58
C GLY A 257 6.29 6.89 17.72
N VAL A 258 5.40 6.37 18.56
CA VAL A 258 4.93 7.08 19.76
C VAL A 258 5.03 6.20 20.99
N SER A 259 5.20 6.82 22.15
CA SER A 259 5.23 6.13 23.44
C SER A 259 4.45 6.91 24.50
N ASN A 260 3.85 6.19 25.45
CA ASN A 260 3.08 6.72 26.58
C ASN A 260 1.88 7.60 26.19
N VAL A 261 1.37 7.47 24.97
CA VAL A 261 0.16 8.16 24.48
C VAL A 261 -1.05 7.75 25.32
N ARG A 262 -1.08 6.51 25.82
CA ARG A 262 -2.13 6.02 26.72
C ARG A 262 -2.21 6.77 28.07
N TRP A 263 -1.10 7.36 28.54
CA TRP A 263 -0.96 7.84 29.92
C TRP A 263 -0.78 9.36 30.03
N SER A 264 -1.26 10.12 29.04
CA SER A 264 -1.18 11.59 28.98
C SER A 264 0.23 12.21 28.98
N HIS A 265 1.28 11.39 28.89
CA HIS A 265 2.68 11.80 28.77
C HIS A 265 3.28 11.34 27.44
N GLY A 266 2.48 11.45 26.38
CA GLY A 266 2.86 11.00 25.05
C GLY A 266 4.16 11.64 24.57
N GLN A 267 5.01 10.84 23.93
CA GLN A 267 6.25 11.29 23.30
C GLN A 267 6.36 10.76 21.87
N ARG A 268 6.92 11.59 20.98
CA ARG A 268 7.28 11.20 19.62
C ARG A 268 8.71 10.66 19.60
N ASP A 269 8.87 9.47 19.07
CA ASP A 269 10.15 8.83 18.86
C ASP A 269 10.48 8.86 17.36
N PHE A 270 11.56 9.55 16.99
CA PHE A 270 12.06 9.57 15.62
C PHE A 270 13.22 8.61 15.43
N TYR A 271 13.25 7.92 14.30
CA TYR A 271 14.19 6.85 14.02
C TYR A 271 14.87 7.05 12.67
N LEU A 272 16.10 6.56 12.57
CA LEU A 272 16.80 6.37 11.31
C LEU A 272 17.25 4.92 11.24
N ALA A 273 16.84 4.18 10.21
CA ALA A 273 17.15 2.77 10.06
C ALA A 273 17.61 2.45 8.64
N LEU A 274 18.31 1.34 8.47
CA LEU A 274 18.48 0.72 7.15
C LEU A 274 17.13 0.16 6.68
N ASP A 275 16.98 0.03 5.36
CA ASP A 275 15.78 -0.51 4.73
C ASP A 275 16.13 -1.55 3.67
N ILE A 276 15.20 -2.47 3.42
CA ILE A 276 15.28 -3.44 2.33
C ILE A 276 14.18 -3.12 1.32
N ASP A 277 14.56 -2.79 0.09
CA ASP A 277 13.63 -2.59 -1.02
C ASP A 277 13.24 -3.94 -1.63
N THR A 278 12.12 -4.51 -1.19
CA THR A 278 11.70 -5.85 -1.62
C THR A 278 11.38 -5.94 -3.10
N GLU A 279 11.19 -4.83 -3.82
CA GLU A 279 10.99 -4.80 -5.27
C GLU A 279 12.24 -5.25 -6.05
N GLU A 280 13.43 -5.06 -5.47
CA GLU A 280 14.74 -5.41 -6.06
C GLU A 280 15.12 -6.88 -5.86
N LEU A 281 14.28 -7.68 -5.18
CA LEU A 281 14.51 -9.12 -5.05
C LEU A 281 14.45 -9.80 -6.44
N PRO A 282 15.34 -10.78 -6.73
CA PRO A 282 15.45 -11.44 -8.03
C PRO A 282 14.36 -12.51 -8.24
N LEU A 283 13.11 -12.14 -7.99
CA LEU A 283 11.89 -12.92 -8.22
C LEU A 283 11.08 -12.26 -9.34
N TYR A 284 10.64 -13.05 -10.32
CA TYR A 284 10.08 -12.56 -11.58
C TYR A 284 8.68 -13.14 -11.84
N GLY A 285 7.88 -12.45 -12.67
CA GLY A 285 6.50 -12.82 -12.99
C GLY A 285 5.47 -12.00 -12.21
N GLU A 286 4.24 -11.93 -12.73
CA GLU A 286 3.17 -11.05 -12.22
C GLU A 286 2.88 -11.32 -10.72
N PHE A 287 2.82 -12.60 -10.33
CA PHE A 287 2.63 -13.01 -8.94
C PHE A 287 3.74 -12.49 -8.01
N TRP A 288 5.00 -12.73 -8.37
CA TRP A 288 6.12 -12.30 -7.53
C TRP A 288 6.27 -10.79 -7.49
N GLN A 289 5.90 -10.07 -8.56
CA GLN A 289 5.87 -8.61 -8.53
C GLN A 289 4.80 -8.08 -7.57
N PHE A 290 3.61 -8.69 -7.56
CA PHE A 290 2.59 -8.38 -6.56
C PHE A 290 3.10 -8.62 -5.14
N VAL A 291 3.72 -9.78 -4.87
CA VAL A 291 4.26 -10.10 -3.54
C VAL A 291 5.35 -9.11 -3.13
N LYS A 292 6.32 -8.84 -4.01
CA LYS A 292 7.43 -7.92 -3.72
C LYS A 292 6.93 -6.49 -3.45
N ARG A 293 6.01 -5.97 -4.25
CA ARG A 293 5.39 -4.63 -4.04
C ARG A 293 4.61 -4.58 -2.73
N THR A 294 3.86 -5.63 -2.41
CA THR A 294 3.06 -5.70 -1.18
C THR A 294 3.94 -5.77 0.08
N LEU A 295 5.01 -6.58 0.04
CA LEU A 295 5.98 -6.63 1.14
C LEU A 295 6.71 -5.30 1.32
N ASN A 296 6.80 -4.48 0.28
CA ASN A 296 7.48 -3.18 0.36
C ASN A 296 6.69 -2.13 1.16
N PHE A 297 5.45 -2.44 1.58
CA PHE A 297 4.72 -1.65 2.57
C PHE A 297 5.10 -2.01 4.02
N ILE A 298 5.87 -3.07 4.22
CA ILE A 298 6.34 -3.50 5.54
C ILE A 298 7.82 -3.14 5.64
N HIS A 299 8.19 -2.39 6.69
CA HIS A 299 9.59 -2.19 7.00
C HIS A 299 10.08 -3.44 7.73
N LEU A 300 11.06 -4.12 7.11
CA LEU A 300 11.63 -5.33 7.70
C LEU A 300 12.59 -4.94 8.83
N PRO A 301 12.67 -5.73 9.92
CA PRO A 301 13.53 -5.39 11.04
C PRO A 301 14.99 -5.23 10.59
N MET A 302 15.53 -4.03 10.78
CA MET A 302 16.85 -3.65 10.29
C MET A 302 17.59 -2.79 11.32
N PRO A 303 18.94 -2.76 11.30
CA PRO A 303 19.69 -1.90 12.20
C PRO A 303 19.25 -0.45 12.10
N GLY A 304 19.10 0.21 13.25
CA GLY A 304 18.64 1.59 13.30
C GLY A 304 18.95 2.28 14.62
N VAL A 305 18.68 3.57 14.66
CA VAL A 305 18.93 4.44 15.81
C VAL A 305 17.68 5.26 16.10
N ARG A 306 17.30 5.39 17.37
CA ARG A 306 16.34 6.38 17.82
C ARG A 306 17.08 7.68 18.11
N LEU A 307 16.56 8.78 17.58
CA LEU A 307 17.17 10.11 17.63
C LEU A 307 16.62 10.97 18.78
N THR A 308 15.41 10.69 19.26
CA THR A 308 14.75 11.44 20.35
C THR A 308 14.58 10.60 21.62
N ASN A 309 14.25 11.27 22.73
CA ASN A 309 14.00 10.65 24.05
C ASN A 309 15.14 9.71 24.50
N GLY A 310 16.38 10.13 24.21
CA GLY A 310 17.60 9.36 24.44
C GLY A 310 18.02 8.55 23.22
N VAL A 311 19.25 8.80 22.75
CA VAL A 311 19.85 8.10 21.61
C VAL A 311 20.06 6.63 21.97
N ALA A 312 19.48 5.74 21.17
CA ALA A 312 19.56 4.30 21.38
C ALA A 312 19.80 3.59 20.04
N PHE A 313 20.77 2.69 20.01
CA PHE A 313 21.05 1.83 18.85
C PHE A 313 20.27 0.52 18.98
N PHE A 314 19.64 0.11 17.89
CA PHE A 314 18.88 -1.13 17.78
C PHE A 314 19.55 -2.00 16.73
N GLY A 315 19.94 -3.22 17.10
CA GLY A 315 20.39 -4.21 16.12
C GLY A 315 19.30 -4.57 15.11
N LEU A 316 18.04 -4.62 15.58
CA LEU A 316 16.84 -4.75 14.75
C LEU A 316 15.80 -3.74 15.26
N CYS A 317 15.61 -2.67 14.49
CA CYS A 317 14.53 -1.73 14.67
C CYS A 317 13.31 -2.27 13.93
N PHE A 318 12.26 -2.56 14.69
CA PHE A 318 10.91 -2.80 14.19
C PHE A 318 10.25 -1.44 14.12
#